data_AF-A0A399ZCV8-F1
#
_entry.id   AF-A0A399ZCV8-F1
#
_cell.length_a   1.000
_cell.length_b   1.000
_cell.length_c   1.000
_cell.angle_alpha   90.00
_cell.angle_beta   90.00
_cell.angle_gamma   90.00
#
_symmetry.space_group_name_H-M   'P 1'
#
loop_
_entity.id
_entity.type
_entity.pdbx_description
1 polymer ?
#
loop_
_entity_poly.entity_id
_entity_poly.type
_entity_poly.pdbx_seq_one_letter_code
_entity_poly.pdbx_strand_id
1 'polypeptide(L)'
;MKLQPLNLRFERPDILRAKYRYGAWYGLSLGLGFAFFTWGVDSYILSAHHGLFPWLKFAIGAAACMVTGAAAGWTAARLNKPLLALPVWLASAFVFSWLSVNLPLTILPKAMSLLEPRLGGLLNYTDYGDLGGRVLLAYAWMGIFVAVAGILQLPMSEPAVFSTSIFGKLAPIFACLVLMALAGYLVDDGVVNKSMREPTVSLDGTIQFIVDHRGREMDPAEARQRHVGAFRAIDASVTPDYRLILSEYDRIFMDVHVLVKFKRDWVDCQVIATQPLQCKIAETAP
;
A
#
# COMPACT_ATOMS: atom_id res chain seq x y z
N MET A 1 41.21 49.29 -2.42
CA MET A 1 40.43 48.52 -1.43
C MET A 1 40.44 47.05 -1.86
N LYS A 2 41.29 46.20 -1.28
CA LYS A 2 41.35 44.78 -1.62
C LYS A 2 40.19 44.07 -0.92
N LEU A 3 39.17 43.67 -1.67
CA LEU A 3 38.11 42.78 -1.17
C LEU A 3 38.79 41.49 -0.69
N GLN A 4 38.71 41.23 0.62
CA GLN A 4 39.14 39.99 1.22
C GLN A 4 38.38 38.86 0.53
N PRO A 5 39.05 37.81 0.00
CA PRO A 5 38.35 36.68 -0.58
C PRO A 5 37.49 36.08 0.52
N LEU A 6 36.16 36.08 0.30
CA LEU A 6 35.20 35.41 1.16
C LEU A 6 35.70 33.97 1.32
N ASN A 7 36.08 33.59 2.53
CA ASN A 7 36.50 32.22 2.84
C ASN A 7 35.27 31.31 2.65
N LEU A 8 35.13 30.77 1.44
CA LEU A 8 34.04 29.91 0.95
C LEU A 8 33.92 28.56 1.68
N ARG A 9 34.70 28.32 2.74
CA ARG A 9 34.85 27.00 3.39
C ARG A 9 34.20 26.85 4.76
N PHE A 10 33.68 27.91 5.37
CA PHE A 10 32.94 27.78 6.62
C PHE A 10 31.45 27.94 6.34
N GLU A 11 30.83 26.86 5.85
CA GLU A 11 29.38 26.75 5.86
C GLU A 11 28.89 26.92 7.30
N ARG A 12 28.03 27.92 7.51
CA ARG A 12 27.50 28.23 8.82
C ARG A 12 26.73 27.02 9.38
N PRO A 13 26.97 26.60 10.64
CA PRO A 13 26.41 25.37 11.19
C PRO A 13 24.86 25.38 11.29
N ASP A 14 24.25 26.55 11.41
CA ASP A 14 22.80 26.75 11.36
C ASP A 14 22.21 26.42 9.98
N ILE A 15 22.86 26.85 8.89
CA ILE A 15 22.45 26.56 7.52
C ILE A 15 22.54 25.05 7.25
N LEU A 16 23.62 24.41 7.69
CA LEU A 16 23.81 22.96 7.56
C LEU A 16 22.70 22.18 8.28
N ARG A 17 22.37 22.56 9.52
CA ARG A 17 21.27 21.92 10.26
C ARG A 17 19.93 22.10 9.57
N ALA A 18 19.66 23.27 9.01
CA ALA A 18 18.44 23.53 8.26
C ALA A 18 18.36 22.64 7.01
N LYS A 19 19.46 22.50 6.26
CA LYS A 19 19.56 21.61 5.09
C LYS A 19 19.29 20.15 5.45
N TYR A 20 19.88 19.65 6.53
CA TYR A 20 19.68 18.27 6.96
C TYR A 20 18.25 18.00 7.43
N ARG A 21 17.65 18.93 8.17
CA ARG A 21 16.23 18.84 8.58
C ARG A 21 15.31 18.87 7.37
N TYR A 22 15.57 19.74 6.40
CA TYR A 22 14.78 19.81 5.17
C TYR A 22 14.93 18.53 4.34
N GLY A 23 16.14 17.97 4.24
CA GLY A 23 16.36 16.67 3.60
C GLY A 23 15.56 15.54 4.26
N ALA A 24 15.50 15.51 5.60
CA ALA A 24 14.68 14.55 6.34
C ALA A 24 13.17 14.73 6.03
N TRP A 25 12.68 15.98 6.01
CA TRP A 25 11.28 16.28 5.66
C TRP A 25 10.95 15.90 4.22
N TYR A 26 11.84 16.20 3.27
CA TYR A 26 11.70 15.81 1.88
C TYR A 26 11.53 14.29 1.75
N GLY A 27 12.41 13.53 2.40
CA GLY A 27 12.33 12.07 2.35
C GLY A 27 11.16 11.47 3.13
N LEU A 28 10.75 12.08 4.24
CA LEU A 28 9.53 11.70 4.95
C LEU A 28 8.30 11.87 4.06
N SER A 29 8.17 13.02 3.38
CA SER A 29 7.07 13.28 2.46
C SER A 29 7.09 12.35 1.24
N LEU A 30 8.28 12.02 0.74
CA LEU A 30 8.45 11.01 -0.32
C LEU A 30 7.89 9.65 0.13
N GLY A 31 8.33 9.16 1.29
CA GLY A 31 7.87 7.89 1.84
C GLY A 31 6.37 7.85 2.13
N LEU A 32 5.82 8.94 2.68
CA LEU A 32 4.38 9.07 2.93
C LEU A 32 3.59 9.11 1.62
N GLY A 33 4.06 9.87 0.62
CA GLY A 33 3.43 9.95 -0.69
C GLY A 33 3.35 8.57 -1.34
N PHE A 34 4.47 7.85 -1.37
CA PHE A 34 4.48 6.47 -1.87
C PHE A 34 3.48 5.58 -1.12
N ALA A 35 3.54 5.56 0.21
CA ALA A 35 2.65 4.73 1.02
C ALA A 35 1.16 5.07 0.82
N PHE A 36 0.82 6.34 0.65
CA PHE A 36 -0.55 6.78 0.41
C PHE A 36 -1.08 6.26 -0.92
N PHE A 37 -0.31 6.38 -2.00
CA PHE A 37 -0.75 5.92 -3.31
C PHE A 37 -0.65 4.41 -3.51
N THR A 38 0.23 3.73 -2.77
CA THR A 38 0.32 2.26 -2.82
C THR A 38 -0.66 1.56 -1.89
N TRP A 39 -0.97 2.10 -0.71
CA TRP A 39 -1.85 1.41 0.25
C TRP A 39 -3.00 2.26 0.76
N GLY A 40 -2.86 3.58 0.82
CA GLY A 40 -3.92 4.48 1.30
C GLY A 40 -5.16 4.45 0.42
N VAL A 41 -5.00 4.56 -0.90
CA VAL A 41 -6.12 4.46 -1.87
C VAL A 41 -6.80 3.10 -1.78
N ASP A 42 -6.03 2.02 -1.73
CA ASP A 42 -6.57 0.68 -1.57
C ASP A 42 -7.35 0.54 -0.25
N SER A 43 -6.79 1.02 0.86
CA SER A 43 -7.43 0.98 2.19
C SER A 43 -8.76 1.75 2.18
N TYR A 44 -8.83 2.87 1.47
CA TYR A 44 -10.06 3.62 1.29
C TYR A 44 -11.11 2.80 0.54
N ILE A 45 -10.74 2.17 -0.58
CA ILE A 45 -11.65 1.33 -1.37
C ILE A 45 -12.15 0.16 -0.53
N LEU A 46 -11.25 -0.58 0.14
CA LEU A 46 -11.65 -1.70 1.01
C LEU A 46 -12.53 -1.23 2.18
N SER A 47 -12.29 -0.04 2.72
CA SER A 47 -13.15 0.52 3.78
C SER A 47 -14.56 0.83 3.29
N ALA A 48 -14.72 1.20 2.01
CA ALA A 48 -16.03 1.40 1.39
C ALA A 48 -16.75 0.07 1.08
N HIS A 49 -16.01 -1.04 0.97
CA HIS A 49 -16.50 -2.38 0.65
C HIS A 49 -16.32 -3.35 1.84
N HIS A 50 -16.74 -2.92 3.03
CA HIS A 50 -16.77 -3.74 4.25
C HIS A 50 -15.47 -4.49 4.62
N GLY A 51 -14.31 -4.03 4.17
CA GLY A 51 -13.02 -4.64 4.49
C GLY A 51 -12.76 -4.70 6.01
N LEU A 52 -12.11 -5.77 6.46
CA LEU A 52 -11.65 -5.95 7.82
C LEU A 52 -10.27 -5.31 7.99
N PHE A 53 -10.12 -4.42 8.97
CA PHE A 53 -8.89 -3.66 9.24
C PHE A 53 -8.22 -3.02 7.99
N PRO A 54 -8.98 -2.35 7.10
CA PRO A 54 -8.47 -1.94 5.80
C PRO A 54 -7.28 -0.98 5.92
N TRP A 55 -7.26 -0.14 6.95
CA TRP A 55 -6.22 0.86 7.21
C TRP A 55 -4.93 0.32 7.84
N LEU A 56 -4.92 -0.94 8.31
CA LEU A 56 -3.77 -1.50 9.03
C LEU A 56 -2.52 -1.57 8.15
N LYS A 57 -2.67 -2.00 6.90
CA LYS A 57 -1.55 -2.03 5.94
C LYS A 57 -1.03 -0.64 5.63
N PHE A 58 -1.91 0.34 5.44
CA PHE A 58 -1.48 1.72 5.21
C PHE A 58 -0.70 2.27 6.40
N ALA A 59 -1.16 2.02 7.64
CA ALA A 59 -0.47 2.50 8.84
C ALA A 59 0.96 1.91 8.96
N ILE A 60 1.10 0.60 8.80
CA ILE A 60 2.41 -0.09 8.89
C ILE A 60 3.33 0.38 7.75
N GLY A 61 2.80 0.41 6.51
CA GLY A 61 3.55 0.81 5.33
C GLY A 61 4.00 2.28 5.40
N ALA A 62 3.10 3.19 5.78
CA ALA A 62 3.41 4.62 5.93
C ALA A 62 4.49 4.84 6.99
N ALA A 63 4.38 4.20 8.16
CA ALA A 63 5.40 4.32 9.20
C ALA A 63 6.78 3.85 8.69
N ALA A 64 6.87 2.67 8.08
CA ALA A 64 8.13 2.12 7.58
C ALA A 64 8.72 2.96 6.44
N CYS A 65 7.89 3.42 5.49
CA CYS A 65 8.32 4.24 4.37
C CYS A 65 8.75 5.64 4.80
N MET A 66 8.04 6.27 5.74
CA MET A 66 8.42 7.58 6.29
C MET A 66 9.76 7.53 7.00
N VAL A 67 10.00 6.51 7.84
CA VAL A 67 11.28 6.34 8.56
C VAL A 67 12.43 6.13 7.58
N THR A 68 12.25 5.22 6.62
CA THR A 68 13.27 4.91 5.61
C THR A 68 13.56 6.14 4.74
N GLY A 69 12.51 6.81 4.25
CA GLY A 69 12.63 8.02 3.44
C GLY A 69 13.30 9.17 4.20
N ALA A 70 12.91 9.41 5.45
CA ALA A 70 13.53 10.44 6.29
C ALA A 70 15.03 10.18 6.50
N ALA A 71 15.41 8.93 6.80
CA ALA A 71 16.81 8.53 6.94
C ALA A 71 17.60 8.72 5.64
N ALA A 72 17.01 8.35 4.50
CA ALA A 72 17.60 8.51 3.18
C ALA A 72 17.82 9.98 2.81
N GLY A 73 16.78 10.80 2.95
CA GLY A 73 16.83 12.22 2.65
C GLY A 73 17.80 12.99 3.55
N TRP A 74 17.85 12.66 4.84
CA TRP A 74 18.84 13.20 5.76
C TRP A 74 20.28 12.81 5.39
N THR A 75 20.51 11.54 5.05
CA THR A 75 21.83 11.03 4.65
C THR A 75 22.29 11.66 3.33
N ALA A 76 21.40 11.72 2.33
CA ALA A 76 21.66 12.39 1.05
C ALA A 76 22.04 13.87 1.24
N ALA A 77 21.33 14.58 2.13
CA ALA A 77 21.65 15.97 2.46
C ALA A 77 23.03 16.13 3.12
N ARG A 78 23.49 15.14 3.89
CA ARG A 78 24.84 15.11 4.48
C ARG A 78 25.94 14.85 3.47
N LEU A 79 25.68 13.99 2.47
CA LEU A 79 26.67 13.66 1.44
C LEU A 79 26.96 14.83 0.50
N ASN A 80 25.97 15.72 0.31
CA ASN A 80 26.07 16.94 -0.51
C ASN A 80 26.55 16.72 -1.95
N LYS A 81 26.43 15.48 -2.46
CA LYS A 81 26.84 15.08 -3.81
C LYS A 81 25.74 14.20 -4.40
N PRO A 82 25.05 14.63 -5.48
CA PRO A 82 23.91 13.88 -6.04
C PRO A 82 24.27 12.44 -6.40
N LEU A 83 25.45 12.22 -6.98
CA LEU A 83 25.92 10.87 -7.35
C LEU A 83 26.16 9.95 -6.14
N LEU A 84 26.57 10.49 -5.00
CA LEU A 84 26.74 9.69 -3.77
C LEU A 84 25.40 9.48 -3.04
N ALA A 85 24.44 10.38 -3.22
CA ALA A 85 23.09 10.25 -2.69
C ALA A 85 22.28 9.17 -3.44
N LEU A 86 22.57 8.95 -4.73
CA LEU A 86 21.84 7.99 -5.56
C LEU A 86 21.83 6.56 -4.99
N PRO A 87 22.95 5.95 -4.56
CA PRO A 87 22.93 4.65 -3.89
C PRO A 87 22.04 4.59 -2.64
N VAL A 88 21.98 5.67 -1.85
CA VAL A 88 21.12 5.76 -0.64
C VAL A 88 19.64 5.72 -1.04
N TRP A 89 19.29 6.43 -2.10
CA TRP A 89 17.94 6.45 -2.64
C TRP A 89 17.54 5.12 -3.29
N LEU A 90 18.45 4.47 -4.01
CA LEU A 90 18.23 3.13 -4.57
C LEU A 90 18.05 2.08 -3.47
N ALA A 91 18.83 2.14 -2.39
CA ALA A 91 18.61 1.28 -1.23
C ALA A 91 17.21 1.48 -0.60
N SER A 92 16.74 2.73 -0.55
CA SER A 92 15.40 3.05 -0.06
C SER A 92 14.30 2.55 -1.01
N ALA A 93 14.52 2.68 -2.32
CA ALA A 93 13.62 2.12 -3.33
C ALA A 93 13.49 0.60 -3.17
N PHE A 94 14.59 -0.11 -2.89
CA PHE A 94 14.55 -1.54 -2.61
C PHE A 94 13.69 -1.86 -1.39
N VAL A 95 13.82 -1.11 -0.30
CA VAL A 95 12.97 -1.28 0.89
C VAL A 95 11.50 -1.06 0.55
N PHE A 96 11.17 -0.02 -0.23
CA PHE A 96 9.79 0.28 -0.64
C PHE A 96 9.20 -0.84 -1.50
N SER A 97 9.96 -1.36 -2.47
CA SER A 97 9.56 -2.47 -3.33
C SER A 97 9.45 -3.79 -2.57
N TRP A 98 10.33 -4.02 -1.60
CA TRP A 98 10.22 -5.18 -0.72
C TRP A 98 8.95 -5.11 0.12
N LEU A 99 8.65 -3.93 0.69
CA LEU A 99 7.43 -3.69 1.47
C LEU A 99 6.17 -3.79 0.61
N SER A 100 6.14 -3.29 -0.63
CA SER A 100 4.93 -3.36 -1.47
C SER A 100 4.44 -4.78 -1.71
N VAL A 101 5.37 -5.75 -1.74
CA VAL A 101 5.06 -7.17 -1.88
C VAL A 101 4.87 -7.86 -0.53
N ASN A 102 5.82 -7.71 0.40
CA ASN A 102 5.81 -8.45 1.66
C ASN A 102 4.81 -7.92 2.67
N LEU A 103 4.42 -6.64 2.58
CA LEU A 103 3.47 -6.06 3.51
C LEU A 103 2.10 -6.75 3.42
N PRO A 104 1.41 -6.79 2.26
CA PRO A 104 0.11 -7.45 2.19
C PRO A 104 0.18 -8.98 2.33
N LEU A 105 1.25 -9.62 1.85
CA LEU A 105 1.34 -11.09 1.77
C LEU A 105 1.89 -11.75 3.03
N THR A 106 2.77 -11.07 3.78
CA THR A 106 3.52 -11.69 4.89
C THR A 106 3.33 -10.95 6.20
N ILE A 107 3.42 -9.61 6.19
CA ILE A 107 3.41 -8.80 7.41
C ILE A 107 1.97 -8.59 7.90
N LEU A 108 1.06 -8.23 6.99
CA LEU A 108 -0.32 -7.93 7.31
C LEU A 108 -1.05 -9.15 7.91
N PRO A 109 -0.94 -10.38 7.37
CA PRO A 109 -1.57 -11.56 7.97
C PRO A 109 -1.12 -11.81 9.41
N LYS A 110 0.18 -11.65 9.67
CA LYS A 110 0.75 -11.77 11.02
C LYS A 110 0.28 -10.65 11.96
N ALA A 111 0.20 -9.42 11.47
CA ALA A 111 -0.34 -8.31 12.24
C ALA A 111 -1.82 -8.53 12.58
N MET A 112 -2.60 -9.06 11.63
CA MET A 112 -4.02 -9.36 11.85
C MET A 112 -4.23 -10.53 12.80
N SER A 113 -3.41 -11.58 12.74
CA SER A 113 -3.48 -12.69 13.70
C SER A 113 -3.06 -12.28 15.12
N LEU A 114 -2.28 -11.21 15.29
CA LEU A 114 -2.02 -10.62 16.60
C LEU A 114 -3.23 -9.83 17.15
N LEU A 115 -4.01 -9.18 16.29
CA LEU A 115 -5.19 -8.41 16.68
C LEU A 115 -6.42 -9.29 16.89
N GLU A 116 -6.60 -10.31 16.06
CA GLU A 116 -7.70 -11.27 16.10
C GLU A 116 -7.10 -12.69 15.95
N PRO A 117 -6.73 -13.36 17.07
CA PRO A 117 -6.02 -14.65 17.06
C PRO A 117 -6.68 -15.75 16.24
N ARG A 118 -8.02 -15.72 16.09
CA ARG A 118 -8.77 -16.68 15.28
C ARG A 118 -8.40 -16.66 13.80
N LEU A 119 -7.98 -15.50 13.29
CA LEU A 119 -7.51 -15.39 11.91
C LEU A 119 -6.24 -16.21 11.67
N GLY A 120 -5.44 -16.50 12.70
CA GLY A 120 -4.15 -17.19 12.53
C GLY A 120 -4.25 -18.56 11.87
N GLY A 121 -5.36 -19.29 12.08
CA GLY A 121 -5.62 -20.59 11.44
C GLY A 121 -6.39 -20.50 10.13
N LEU A 122 -7.00 -19.35 9.82
CA LEU A 122 -7.85 -19.14 8.65
C LEU A 122 -7.13 -18.40 7.51
N LEU A 123 -6.02 -17.72 7.81
CA LEU A 123 -5.21 -16.99 6.85
C LEU A 123 -4.10 -17.91 6.33
N ASN A 124 -4.28 -18.43 5.11
CA ASN A 124 -3.34 -19.32 4.47
C ASN A 124 -2.62 -18.63 3.31
N TYR A 125 -1.40 -18.16 3.58
CA TYR A 125 -0.58 -17.42 2.62
C TYR A 125 0.71 -18.17 2.29
N THR A 126 0.62 -19.49 2.12
CA THR A 126 1.78 -20.41 2.13
C THR A 126 2.50 -20.56 0.81
N ASP A 127 1.91 -20.20 -0.34
CA ASP A 127 2.52 -20.51 -1.64
C ASP A 127 2.65 -19.30 -2.55
N TYR A 128 3.81 -18.64 -2.47
CA TYR A 128 4.21 -17.58 -3.39
C TYR A 128 5.54 -17.94 -4.05
N GLY A 129 5.49 -18.84 -5.03
CA GLY A 129 6.68 -19.31 -5.75
C GLY A 129 7.53 -18.21 -6.41
N ASP A 130 7.01 -16.98 -6.56
CA ASP A 130 7.74 -15.85 -7.17
C ASP A 130 7.59 -14.51 -6.40
N LEU A 131 7.85 -14.51 -5.09
CA LEU A 131 7.97 -13.22 -4.35
C LEU A 131 9.15 -12.40 -4.86
N GLY A 132 10.26 -13.06 -5.20
CA GLY A 132 11.49 -12.42 -5.66
C GLY A 132 11.31 -11.65 -6.97
N GLY A 133 10.70 -12.25 -7.98
CA GLY A 133 10.43 -11.59 -9.26
C GLY A 133 9.51 -10.39 -9.12
N ARG A 134 8.50 -10.45 -8.24
CA ARG A 134 7.63 -9.31 -7.94
C ARG A 134 8.36 -8.16 -7.27
N VAL A 135 9.22 -8.45 -6.29
CA VAL A 135 10.06 -7.43 -5.64
C VAL A 135 11.00 -6.80 -6.67
N LEU A 136 11.59 -7.59 -7.56
CA LEU A 136 12.47 -7.09 -8.62
C LEU A 136 11.72 -6.21 -9.62
N LEU A 137 10.51 -6.61 -10.05
CA LEU A 137 9.66 -5.82 -10.94
C LEU A 137 9.23 -4.51 -10.28
N ALA A 138 8.77 -4.56 -9.02
CA ALA A 138 8.45 -3.38 -8.24
C ALA A 138 9.68 -2.47 -8.06
N TYR A 139 10.87 -3.05 -7.89
CA TYR A 139 12.14 -2.32 -7.77
C TYR A 139 12.56 -1.67 -9.08
N ALA A 140 12.33 -2.31 -10.23
CA ALA A 140 12.62 -1.72 -11.53
C ALA A 140 11.85 -0.40 -11.72
N TRP A 141 10.55 -0.40 -11.42
CA TRP A 141 9.74 0.82 -11.49
C TRP A 141 10.09 1.82 -10.40
N MET A 142 10.14 1.38 -9.13
CA MET A 142 10.40 2.27 -8.00
C MET A 142 11.79 2.90 -8.07
N GLY A 143 12.79 2.14 -8.51
CA GLY A 143 14.16 2.60 -8.67
C GLY A 143 14.26 3.80 -9.60
N ILE A 144 13.49 3.81 -10.71
CA ILE A 144 13.46 4.95 -11.65
C ILE A 144 12.92 6.20 -10.95
N PHE A 145 11.72 6.13 -10.36
CA PHE A 145 11.08 7.31 -9.76
C PHE A 145 11.83 7.83 -8.53
N VAL A 146 12.32 6.93 -7.68
CA VAL A 146 13.09 7.29 -6.47
C VAL A 146 14.47 7.81 -6.84
N ALA A 147 15.13 7.28 -7.89
CA ALA A 147 16.38 7.84 -8.39
C ALA A 147 16.19 9.28 -8.91
N VAL A 148 15.13 9.53 -9.67
CA VAL A 148 14.79 10.88 -10.15
C VAL A 148 14.53 11.82 -8.97
N ALA A 149 13.68 11.43 -8.02
CA ALA A 149 13.42 12.23 -6.82
C ALA A 149 14.71 12.49 -6.01
N GLY A 150 15.56 11.46 -5.86
CA GLY A 150 16.81 11.55 -5.13
C GLY A 150 17.86 12.47 -5.79
N ILE A 151 17.99 12.41 -7.11
CA ILE A 151 18.86 13.32 -7.88
C ILE A 151 18.37 14.77 -7.77
N LEU A 152 17.05 14.97 -7.81
CA LEU A 152 16.42 16.28 -7.70
C LEU A 152 16.46 16.87 -6.29
N GLN A 153 16.61 16.04 -5.25
CA GLN A 153 16.59 16.50 -3.86
C GLN A 153 17.57 17.65 -3.60
N LEU A 154 18.86 17.48 -3.92
CA LEU A 154 19.87 18.49 -3.61
C LEU A 154 19.64 19.83 -4.34
N PRO A 155 19.52 19.87 -5.69
CA PRO A 155 19.31 21.14 -6.41
C PRO A 155 17.99 21.82 -6.06
N MET A 156 16.96 21.08 -5.62
CA MET A 156 15.69 21.67 -5.19
C MET A 156 15.70 22.09 -3.72
N SER A 157 16.44 21.39 -2.85
CA SER A 157 16.49 21.66 -1.42
C SER A 157 17.28 22.93 -1.07
N GLU A 158 18.34 23.24 -1.84
CA GLU A 158 19.16 24.42 -1.58
C GLU A 158 18.36 25.72 -1.72
N PRO A 159 17.68 26.00 -2.85
CA PRO A 159 16.82 27.17 -2.96
C PRO A 159 15.67 27.17 -1.95
N ALA A 160 15.12 25.99 -1.63
CA ALA A 160 14.01 25.87 -0.68
C ALA A 160 14.40 26.27 0.74
N VAL A 161 15.60 25.90 1.21
CA VAL A 161 16.10 26.26 2.55
C VAL A 161 16.27 27.78 2.68
N PHE A 162 16.71 28.45 1.62
CA PHE A 162 16.88 29.91 1.60
C PHE A 162 15.62 30.68 1.22
N SER A 163 14.55 29.99 0.82
CA SER A 163 13.30 30.65 0.44
C SER A 163 12.62 31.25 1.66
N THR A 164 12.18 32.50 1.55
CA THR A 164 11.34 33.17 2.56
C THR A 164 9.86 32.83 2.40
N SER A 165 9.43 32.34 1.23
CA SER A 165 8.05 31.98 0.95
C SER A 165 7.74 30.53 1.30
N ILE A 166 6.51 30.28 1.76
CA ILE A 166 6.02 28.91 2.03
C ILE A 166 6.00 28.11 0.72
N PHE A 167 5.60 28.74 -0.38
CA PHE A 167 5.53 28.08 -1.69
C PHE A 167 6.91 27.58 -2.16
N GLY A 168 7.97 28.38 -2.00
CA GLY A 168 9.32 27.95 -2.37
C GLY A 168 9.83 26.77 -1.53
N LYS A 169 9.37 26.65 -0.28
CA LYS A 169 9.66 25.50 0.60
C LYS A 169 8.84 24.26 0.26
N LEU A 170 7.62 24.41 -0.23
CA LEU A 170 6.73 23.27 -0.52
C LEU A 170 6.87 22.75 -1.96
N ALA A 171 7.34 23.56 -2.90
CA ALA A 171 7.42 23.16 -4.31
C ALA A 171 8.22 21.85 -4.54
N PRO A 172 9.39 21.61 -3.90
CA PRO A 172 10.09 20.34 -4.06
C PRO A 172 9.34 19.15 -3.46
N ILE A 173 8.65 19.36 -2.34
CA ILE A 173 7.82 18.33 -1.71
C ILE A 173 6.66 17.98 -2.64
N PHE A 174 6.00 18.96 -3.24
CA PHE A 174 4.91 18.71 -4.18
C PHE A 174 5.38 17.96 -5.43
N ALA A 175 6.51 18.35 -6.03
CA ALA A 175 7.09 17.64 -7.16
C ALA A 175 7.39 16.17 -6.81
N CYS A 176 7.90 15.93 -5.60
CA CYS A 176 8.13 14.59 -5.08
C CYS A 176 6.82 13.80 -4.90
N LEU A 177 5.76 14.41 -4.36
CA LEU A 177 4.46 13.77 -4.21
C LEU A 177 3.86 13.35 -5.56
N VAL A 178 4.00 14.17 -6.60
CA VAL A 178 3.54 13.81 -7.96
C VAL A 178 4.30 12.60 -8.50
N LEU A 179 5.64 12.57 -8.35
CA LEU A 179 6.44 11.40 -8.74
C LEU A 179 6.04 10.14 -7.97
N MET A 180 5.80 10.27 -6.66
CA MET A 180 5.40 9.15 -5.82
C MET A 180 3.96 8.70 -6.05
N ALA A 181 3.09 9.59 -6.53
CA ALA A 181 1.75 9.21 -6.97
C ALA A 181 1.80 8.26 -8.16
N LEU A 182 2.61 8.61 -9.18
CA LEU A 182 2.81 7.75 -10.34
C LEU A 182 3.48 6.42 -9.96
N ALA A 183 4.55 6.48 -9.17
CA ALA A 183 5.26 5.29 -8.71
C ALA A 183 4.36 4.37 -7.87
N GLY A 184 3.61 4.95 -6.93
CA GLY A 184 2.72 4.22 -6.05
C GLY A 184 1.56 3.56 -6.79
N TYR A 185 0.96 4.27 -7.74
CA TYR A 185 -0.10 3.74 -8.62
C TYR A 185 0.39 2.57 -9.48
N LEU A 186 1.55 2.69 -10.12
CA LEU A 186 2.10 1.62 -10.96
C LEU A 186 2.40 0.34 -10.16
N VAL A 187 2.86 0.49 -8.91
CA VAL A 187 3.12 -0.64 -8.03
C VAL A 187 1.82 -1.25 -7.48
N ASP A 188 0.83 -0.41 -7.13
CA ASP A 188 -0.50 -0.85 -6.68
C ASP A 188 -1.24 -1.64 -7.76
N ASP A 189 -1.40 -1.03 -8.94
CA ASP A 189 -2.21 -1.55 -10.03
C ASP A 189 -1.51 -2.69 -10.79
N GLY A 190 -0.19 -2.56 -10.99
CA GLY A 190 0.57 -3.42 -11.88
C GLY A 190 1.17 -4.66 -11.23
N VAL A 191 1.29 -4.72 -9.89
CA VAL A 191 2.13 -5.75 -9.25
C VAL A 191 1.42 -6.55 -8.14
N VAL A 192 0.67 -5.90 -7.25
CA VAL A 192 0.23 -6.56 -6.00
C VAL A 192 -1.24 -6.34 -5.67
N ASN A 193 -1.67 -5.13 -5.34
CA ASN A 193 -2.90 -4.93 -4.59
C ASN A 193 -4.18 -5.11 -5.42
N LYS A 194 -4.18 -4.67 -6.68
CA LYS A 194 -5.38 -4.74 -7.53
C LYS A 194 -5.95 -6.16 -7.63
N SER A 195 -5.08 -7.14 -7.86
CA SER A 195 -5.49 -8.55 -8.02
C SER A 195 -6.05 -9.17 -6.74
N MET A 196 -5.82 -8.57 -5.58
CA MET A 196 -6.41 -8.98 -4.30
C MET A 196 -7.66 -8.16 -3.96
N ARG A 197 -7.69 -6.89 -4.37
CA ARG A 197 -8.77 -5.95 -4.12
C ARG A 197 -10.02 -6.25 -4.94
N GLU A 198 -9.86 -6.48 -6.25
CA GLU A 198 -10.99 -6.71 -7.16
C GLU A 198 -11.88 -7.92 -6.79
N PRO A 199 -11.32 -9.10 -6.46
CA PRO A 199 -12.13 -10.24 -5.98
C PRO A 199 -12.94 -9.89 -4.72
N THR A 200 -12.32 -9.16 -3.79
CA THR A 200 -12.95 -8.75 -2.53
C THR A 200 -14.11 -7.78 -2.77
N VAL A 201 -13.89 -6.77 -3.61
CA VAL A 201 -14.92 -5.78 -3.99
C VAL A 201 -16.06 -6.42 -4.79
N SER A 202 -15.75 -7.38 -5.65
CA SER A 202 -16.75 -8.13 -6.39
C SER A 202 -17.64 -8.97 -5.46
N LEU A 203 -17.03 -9.67 -4.50
CA LEU A 203 -17.75 -10.46 -3.51
C LEU A 203 -18.67 -9.59 -2.63
N ASP A 204 -18.18 -8.43 -2.18
CA ASP A 204 -18.97 -7.43 -1.46
C ASP A 204 -20.24 -7.05 -2.25
N GLY A 205 -20.09 -6.75 -3.53
CA GLY A 205 -21.22 -6.42 -4.40
C GLY A 205 -22.25 -7.56 -4.51
N THR A 206 -21.81 -8.81 -4.53
CA THR A 206 -22.71 -9.97 -4.51
C THR A 206 -23.40 -10.14 -3.16
N ILE A 207 -22.68 -10.01 -2.05
CA ILE A 207 -23.27 -10.13 -0.71
C ILE A 207 -24.31 -9.03 -0.50
N GLN A 208 -23.97 -7.78 -0.84
CA GLN A 208 -24.87 -6.65 -0.73
C GLN A 208 -26.15 -6.89 -1.54
N PHE A 209 -26.02 -7.39 -2.78
CA PHE A 209 -27.17 -7.74 -3.61
C PHE A 209 -28.06 -8.80 -2.95
N ILE A 210 -27.48 -9.85 -2.36
CA ILE A 210 -28.22 -10.90 -1.66
C ILE A 210 -28.97 -10.34 -0.45
N VAL A 211 -28.31 -9.48 0.33
CA VAL A 211 -28.89 -8.83 1.51
C VAL A 211 -30.07 -7.93 1.12
N ASP A 212 -29.91 -7.12 0.07
CA ASP A 212 -30.92 -6.16 -0.38
C ASP A 212 -32.18 -6.84 -0.99
N HIS A 213 -32.03 -8.05 -1.53
CA HIS A 213 -33.10 -8.81 -2.17
C HIS A 213 -33.61 -9.99 -1.33
N ARG A 214 -33.19 -10.10 -0.07
CA ARG A 214 -33.58 -11.21 0.79
C ARG A 214 -35.11 -11.23 0.98
N GLY A 215 -35.71 -12.41 0.76
CA GLY A 215 -37.15 -12.61 0.89
C GLY A 215 -37.99 -12.06 -0.28
N ARG A 216 -37.36 -11.62 -1.37
CA ARG A 216 -38.03 -11.23 -2.62
C ARG A 216 -37.80 -12.28 -3.70
N GLU A 217 -38.76 -12.42 -4.62
CA GLU A 217 -38.53 -13.19 -5.84
C GLU A 217 -37.48 -12.48 -6.70
N MET A 218 -36.42 -13.21 -7.08
CA MET A 218 -35.36 -12.72 -7.95
C MET A 218 -35.51 -13.33 -9.34
N ASP A 219 -35.28 -12.53 -10.37
CA ASP A 219 -35.17 -13.05 -11.73
C ASP A 219 -33.99 -14.05 -11.81
N PRO A 220 -34.22 -15.31 -12.27
CA PRO A 220 -33.15 -16.29 -12.45
C PRO A 220 -32.01 -15.82 -13.36
N ALA A 221 -32.24 -14.90 -14.30
CA ALA A 221 -31.16 -14.34 -15.12
C ALA A 221 -30.25 -13.41 -14.29
N GLU A 222 -30.84 -12.49 -13.52
CA GLU A 222 -30.12 -11.56 -12.66
C GLU A 222 -29.36 -12.30 -11.54
N ALA A 223 -29.99 -13.28 -10.89
CA ALA A 223 -29.35 -14.09 -9.85
C ALA A 223 -28.12 -14.87 -10.37
N ARG A 224 -28.16 -15.32 -11.62
CA ARG A 224 -27.00 -15.97 -12.29
C ARG A 224 -25.91 -14.96 -12.60
N GLN A 225 -26.26 -13.79 -13.12
CA GLN A 225 -25.30 -12.73 -13.43
C GLN A 225 -24.58 -12.21 -12.17
N ARG A 226 -25.27 -12.19 -11.03
CA ARG A 226 -24.72 -11.77 -9.73
C ARG A 226 -24.04 -12.89 -8.96
N HIS A 227 -23.95 -14.10 -9.52
CA HIS A 227 -23.32 -15.26 -8.88
C HIS A 227 -23.92 -15.64 -7.51
N VAL A 228 -25.21 -15.37 -7.30
CA VAL A 228 -25.92 -15.67 -6.02
C VAL A 228 -25.87 -17.16 -5.68
N GLY A 229 -25.77 -18.01 -6.71
CA GLY A 229 -25.63 -19.46 -6.55
C GLY A 229 -24.46 -19.90 -5.65
N ALA A 230 -23.39 -19.12 -5.57
CA ALA A 230 -22.22 -19.40 -4.74
C ALA A 230 -22.54 -19.45 -3.23
N PHE A 231 -23.61 -18.78 -2.81
CA PHE A 231 -24.00 -18.62 -1.40
C PHE A 231 -25.04 -19.63 -0.91
N ARG A 232 -25.53 -20.52 -1.76
CA ARG A 232 -26.62 -21.47 -1.41
C ARG A 232 -26.32 -22.32 -0.18
N ALA A 233 -25.06 -22.73 -0.01
CA ALA A 233 -24.63 -23.55 1.12
C ALA A 233 -24.59 -22.79 2.47
N ILE A 234 -24.63 -21.46 2.42
CA ILE A 234 -24.45 -20.57 3.58
C ILE A 234 -25.56 -19.54 3.73
N ASP A 235 -26.69 -19.71 3.05
CA ASP A 235 -27.79 -18.73 3.03
C ASP A 235 -28.26 -18.34 4.44
N ALA A 236 -28.25 -19.30 5.37
CA ALA A 236 -28.59 -19.07 6.78
C ALA A 236 -27.59 -18.17 7.52
N SER A 237 -26.33 -18.16 7.11
CA SER A 237 -25.24 -17.41 7.75
C SER A 237 -25.11 -15.97 7.22
N VAL A 238 -25.65 -15.67 6.04
CA VAL A 238 -25.55 -14.33 5.43
C VAL A 238 -26.29 -13.31 6.30
N THR A 239 -25.57 -12.29 6.78
CA THR A 239 -26.12 -11.18 7.58
C THR A 239 -25.73 -9.82 6.99
N PRO A 240 -26.53 -8.75 7.22
CA PRO A 240 -26.19 -7.40 6.74
C PRO A 240 -24.90 -6.85 7.35
N ASP A 241 -24.60 -7.22 8.59
CA ASP A 241 -23.33 -6.88 9.24
C ASP A 241 -22.29 -7.93 8.88
N TYR A 242 -21.46 -7.64 7.89
CA TYR A 242 -20.35 -8.50 7.48
C TYR A 242 -19.04 -7.73 7.31
N ARG A 243 -17.91 -8.43 7.40
CA ARG A 243 -16.58 -7.90 7.09
C ARG A 243 -15.79 -8.84 6.20
N LEU A 244 -15.00 -8.30 5.28
CA LEU A 244 -14.30 -9.05 4.26
C LEU A 244 -12.78 -8.98 4.45
N ILE A 245 -12.10 -10.10 4.27
CA ILE A 245 -10.63 -10.18 4.33
C ILE A 245 -10.15 -11.24 3.37
N LEU A 246 -9.03 -10.98 2.69
CA LEU A 246 -8.35 -11.99 1.89
C LEU A 246 -7.81 -13.10 2.82
N SER A 247 -8.08 -14.38 2.52
CA SER A 247 -7.54 -15.52 3.28
C SER A 247 -6.41 -16.23 2.54
N GLU A 248 -6.57 -16.42 1.23
CA GLU A 248 -5.61 -17.14 0.38
C GLU A 248 -5.57 -16.49 -1.01
N TYR A 249 -4.40 -16.53 -1.64
CA TYR A 249 -4.20 -15.94 -2.96
C TYR A 249 -3.20 -16.76 -3.78
N ASP A 250 -3.71 -17.42 -4.82
CA ASP A 250 -2.91 -18.05 -5.86
C ASP A 250 -3.05 -17.28 -7.17
N ARG A 251 -1.93 -16.70 -7.62
CA ARG A 251 -1.89 -15.95 -8.88
C ARG A 251 -1.90 -16.85 -10.12
N ILE A 252 -1.31 -18.04 -10.06
CA ILE A 252 -1.17 -18.92 -11.22
C ILE A 252 -2.56 -19.30 -11.75
N PHE A 253 -3.48 -19.58 -10.84
CA PHE A 253 -4.86 -19.93 -11.17
C PHE A 253 -5.84 -18.76 -11.04
N MET A 254 -5.36 -17.57 -10.68
CA MET A 254 -6.20 -16.41 -10.34
C MET A 254 -7.27 -16.77 -9.30
N ASP A 255 -6.90 -17.70 -8.40
CA ASP A 255 -7.77 -18.27 -7.39
C ASP A 255 -7.56 -17.50 -6.09
N VAL A 256 -8.64 -16.88 -5.63
CA VAL A 256 -8.61 -15.95 -4.51
C VAL A 256 -9.66 -16.39 -3.51
N HIS A 257 -9.23 -16.68 -2.30
CA HIS A 257 -10.15 -16.94 -1.21
C HIS A 257 -10.34 -15.67 -0.40
N VAL A 258 -11.60 -15.31 -0.21
CA VAL A 258 -12.02 -14.18 0.61
C VAL A 258 -12.81 -14.74 1.77
N LEU A 259 -12.30 -14.50 2.96
CA LEU A 259 -12.94 -14.84 4.21
C LEU A 259 -13.92 -13.73 4.60
N VAL A 260 -15.15 -14.12 4.90
CA VAL A 260 -16.24 -13.25 5.29
C VAL A 260 -16.59 -13.50 6.75
N LYS A 261 -16.46 -12.47 7.58
CA LYS A 261 -16.94 -12.47 8.96
C LYS A 261 -18.39 -12.03 8.97
N PHE A 262 -19.31 -12.97 9.10
CA PHE A 262 -20.70 -12.67 9.45
C PHE A 262 -20.86 -12.59 10.96
N LYS A 263 -22.07 -12.26 11.44
CA LYS A 263 -22.35 -12.14 12.87
C LYS A 263 -22.02 -13.42 13.66
N ARG A 264 -22.24 -14.59 13.06
CA ARG A 264 -22.14 -15.90 13.70
C ARG A 264 -21.19 -16.87 13.04
N ASP A 265 -20.65 -16.57 11.87
CA ASP A 265 -19.86 -17.53 11.10
C ASP A 265 -18.73 -16.81 10.36
N TRP A 266 -17.59 -17.50 10.27
CA TRP A 266 -16.56 -17.23 9.29
C TRP A 266 -16.82 -18.11 8.08
N VAL A 267 -16.96 -17.48 6.92
CA VAL A 267 -17.21 -18.15 5.65
C VAL A 267 -16.00 -17.94 4.76
N ASP A 268 -15.49 -19.02 4.18
CA ASP A 268 -14.48 -18.98 3.14
C ASP A 268 -15.16 -19.02 1.76
N CYS A 269 -15.00 -17.96 0.97
CA CYS A 269 -15.54 -17.83 -0.38
C CYS A 269 -14.42 -17.86 -1.42
N GLN A 270 -14.48 -18.83 -2.32
CA GLN A 270 -13.58 -18.93 -3.47
C GLN A 270 -14.07 -18.01 -4.59
N VAL A 271 -13.17 -17.19 -5.11
CA VAL A 271 -13.40 -16.22 -6.18
C VAL A 271 -12.32 -16.40 -7.24
N ILE A 272 -12.71 -16.73 -8.47
CA ILE A 272 -11.78 -16.75 -9.60
C ILE A 272 -11.92 -15.44 -10.36
N ALA A 273 -10.83 -14.67 -10.42
CA ALA A 273 -10.81 -13.29 -10.91
C ALA A 273 -11.83 -12.39 -10.19
N THR A 274 -13.05 -12.23 -10.73
CA THR A 274 -14.12 -11.40 -10.15
C THR A 274 -15.45 -12.16 -10.11
N GLN A 275 -15.40 -13.49 -10.03
CA GLN A 275 -16.59 -14.33 -10.03
C GLN A 275 -16.58 -15.25 -8.81
N PRO A 276 -17.47 -15.02 -7.81
CA PRO A 276 -17.66 -15.94 -6.72
C PRO A 276 -18.13 -17.30 -7.25
N LEU A 277 -17.43 -18.36 -6.85
CA LEU A 277 -17.75 -19.73 -7.28
C LEU A 277 -18.50 -20.50 -6.21
N GLN A 278 -17.94 -20.53 -4.99
CA GLN A 278 -18.50 -21.27 -3.88
C GLN A 278 -18.11 -20.63 -2.55
N CYS A 279 -19.04 -20.66 -1.60
CA CYS A 279 -18.80 -20.25 -0.22
C CYS A 279 -19.12 -21.40 0.73
N LYS A 280 -18.24 -21.63 1.72
CA LYS A 280 -18.36 -22.67 2.74
C LYS A 280 -18.11 -22.09 4.13
N ILE A 281 -18.74 -22.66 5.15
CA ILE A 281 -18.45 -22.29 6.55
C ILE A 281 -17.06 -22.81 6.89
N ALA A 282 -16.17 -21.91 7.30
CA ALA A 282 -14.82 -22.24 7.76
C ALA A 282 -14.79 -22.48 9.28
N GLU A 283 -15.48 -21.63 10.04
CA GLU A 283 -15.56 -21.73 11.50
C GLU A 283 -16.82 -21.01 11.99
N THR A 284 -17.50 -21.51 13.01
CA THR A 284 -18.61 -20.80 13.68
C THR A 284 -18.06 -19.72 14.63
N ALA A 285 -18.48 -18.47 14.48
CA ALA A 285 -18.21 -17.39 15.42
C ALA A 285 -19.05 -17.54 16.71
N PRO A 286 -18.52 -17.14 17.89
CA PRO A 286 -19.17 -17.30 19.18
C PRO A 286 -20.40 -16.41 19.38
#